data_AF-A0A494XLI0-F1
#
_entry.id   AF-A0A494XLI0-F1
#
_cell.length_a   1.000
_cell.length_b   1.000
_cell.length_c   1.000
_cell.angle_alpha   90.00
_cell.angle_beta   90.00
_cell.angle_gamma   90.00
#
_symmetry.space_group_name_H-M   'P 1'
#
loop_
_entity.id
_entity.type
_entity.pdbx_description
1 polymer ?
#
loop_
_entity_poly.entity_id
_entity_poly.type
_entity_poly.pdbx_seq_one_letter_code
_entity_poly.pdbx_strand_id
1 'polypeptide(L)'
;MTGTNSYDWELVEKALDEVASHGKQLSLRVASCESFSSKDIPDFLMPQVRNGCILNYDSPVVMQAFQNFIAAFGAKYDGDPRIAFIHMGLVGRWGEWHTWPNDGSNGTQNWMMSDANANIILDAYNVAFQKTRVENRYPRSGGGTHLTTLARIGFHDDSFAYREMDPALGRVGSMTLPLSMNGKSDSQLTQALIFGSENKWATASFGGEVRPEVQGNLFDPASATKDDALTDIEMSHATWMICQNCKYNKNDPNEVSAWQKMGYNFYAKNAYFNNTVSGNFKVGVQIENTGVAPFYYGPDMYPVEIALKNSSGAIVKTWTTDWDLRTIMPKQVRAFPEWNVSGNPTYVNFGQPQYFDATVNSAGVAAGSYKLVMHVYNPLWKIKEADVRAKGHMPSYLPWNNPLPILFANQSQGADGWLDLGSITLQ
;
A
#
# COMPACT_ATOMS: atom_id res chain seq x y z
N MET A 1 7.31 23.54 -1.26
CA MET A 1 7.35 24.33 -2.52
C MET A 1 8.04 25.65 -2.20
N THR A 2 9.02 26.08 -2.98
CA THR A 2 9.74 27.37 -2.80
C THR A 2 9.22 28.45 -3.75
N GLY A 3 8.39 28.07 -4.73
CA GLY A 3 7.65 28.96 -5.63
C GLY A 3 6.64 28.15 -6.45
N THR A 4 5.95 28.80 -7.40
CA THR A 4 4.91 28.15 -8.21
C THR A 4 5.40 26.92 -8.99
N ASN A 5 6.65 26.96 -9.47
CA ASN A 5 7.31 25.88 -10.23
C ASN A 5 8.68 25.52 -9.63
N SER A 6 8.88 25.75 -8.33
CA SER A 6 10.17 25.52 -7.66
C SER A 6 9.97 24.71 -6.39
N TYR A 7 10.80 23.69 -6.22
CA TYR A 7 10.68 22.68 -5.18
C TYR A 7 12.05 22.37 -4.61
N ASP A 8 12.15 22.39 -3.28
CA ASP A 8 13.27 21.80 -2.55
C ASP A 8 12.88 20.39 -2.12
N TRP A 9 13.60 19.40 -2.64
CA TRP A 9 13.34 17.98 -2.42
C TRP A 9 14.27 17.38 -1.35
N GLU A 10 15.21 18.15 -0.81
CA GLU A 10 16.29 17.64 0.04
C GLU A 10 15.76 16.92 1.29
N LEU A 11 14.71 17.43 1.92
CA LEU A 11 14.09 16.78 3.08
C LEU A 11 13.45 15.44 2.71
N VAL A 12 12.82 15.35 1.52
CA VAL A 12 12.25 14.10 1.02
C VAL A 12 13.36 13.11 0.69
N GLU A 13 14.42 13.55 0.02
CA GLU A 13 15.57 12.68 -0.30
C GLU A 13 16.26 12.14 0.95
N LYS A 14 16.45 12.96 1.99
CA LYS A 14 16.99 12.52 3.28
C LYS A 14 16.11 11.48 3.94
N ALA A 15 14.80 11.71 4.03
CA ALA A 15 13.87 10.76 4.61
C ALA A 15 13.84 9.43 3.85
N LEU A 16 13.84 9.48 2.51
CA LEU A 16 13.86 8.28 1.67
C LEU A 16 15.14 7.48 1.83
N ASP A 17 16.30 8.16 1.88
CA ASP A 17 17.59 7.51 2.05
C ASP A 17 17.76 6.94 3.47
N GLU A 18 17.28 7.63 4.51
CA GLU A 18 17.24 7.12 5.88
C GLU A 18 16.40 5.85 5.97
N VAL A 19 15.17 5.86 5.46
CA VAL A 19 14.28 4.69 5.48
C VAL A 19 14.85 3.52 4.67
N ALA A 20 15.41 3.80 3.50
CA ALA A 20 16.07 2.78 2.67
C ALA A 20 17.27 2.16 3.38
N SER A 21 18.02 2.93 4.18
CA SER A 21 19.15 2.43 4.96
C SER A 21 18.75 1.43 6.04
N HIS A 22 17.47 1.45 6.46
CA HIS A 22 16.90 0.45 7.35
C HIS A 22 16.34 -0.78 6.62
N GLY A 23 16.53 -0.87 5.30
CA GLY A 23 16.00 -1.94 4.46
C GLY A 23 14.48 -1.88 4.29
N LYS A 24 13.89 -0.69 4.44
CA LYS A 24 12.45 -0.42 4.41
C LYS A 24 12.10 0.56 3.28
N GLN A 25 10.82 0.64 2.98
CA GLN A 25 10.24 1.62 2.06
C GLN A 25 9.37 2.59 2.86
N LEU A 26 9.26 3.82 2.38
CA LEU A 26 8.48 4.87 3.02
C LEU A 26 7.08 4.94 2.40
N SER A 27 6.05 4.94 3.24
CA SER A 27 4.75 5.52 2.90
C SER A 27 4.76 6.98 3.33
N LEU A 28 4.45 7.91 2.43
CA LEU A 28 4.56 9.35 2.72
C LEU A 28 3.33 10.15 2.32
N ARG A 29 3.12 11.25 3.06
CA ARG A 29 2.12 12.27 2.79
C ARG A 29 2.81 13.62 2.68
N VAL A 30 2.60 14.35 1.59
CA VAL A 30 2.94 15.77 1.51
C VAL A 30 1.69 16.56 1.82
N ALA A 31 1.64 17.15 3.01
CA ALA A 31 0.49 17.90 3.50
C ALA A 31 0.73 19.41 3.43
N SER A 32 -0.31 20.18 3.05
CA SER A 32 -0.27 21.65 3.11
C SER A 32 -0.83 22.22 4.41
N CYS A 33 -1.40 21.38 5.29
CA CYS A 33 -2.11 21.86 6.48
C CYS A 33 -1.97 20.87 7.63
N GLU A 34 -0.78 20.84 8.24
CA GLU A 34 -0.45 19.89 9.31
C GLU A 34 -0.56 20.54 10.70
N SER A 35 -0.10 21.77 10.80
CA SER A 35 0.16 22.43 12.08
C SER A 35 -0.97 23.33 12.59
N PHE A 36 -2.09 23.36 11.88
CA PHE A 36 -3.25 24.23 12.17
C PHE A 36 -2.93 25.73 12.04
N SER A 37 -1.73 26.06 11.56
CA SER A 37 -1.24 27.42 11.36
C SER A 37 -0.70 27.59 9.95
N SER A 38 -0.63 28.83 9.46
CA SER A 38 -0.16 29.10 8.09
C SER A 38 1.33 28.81 7.87
N LYS A 39 2.08 28.35 8.87
CA LYS A 39 3.54 28.11 8.74
C LYS A 39 3.89 26.98 7.77
N ASP A 40 2.93 26.12 7.45
CA ASP A 40 3.11 25.04 6.47
C ASP A 40 2.89 25.53 5.02
N ILE A 41 2.37 26.76 4.87
CA ILE A 41 1.99 27.32 3.58
C ILE A 41 3.18 28.11 2.99
N PRO A 42 3.60 27.82 1.75
CA PRO A 42 4.61 28.62 1.06
C PRO A 42 4.19 30.09 0.92
N ASP A 43 5.15 31.02 1.05
CA ASP A 43 4.90 32.47 1.02
C ASP A 43 4.03 32.93 -0.16
N PHE A 44 4.24 32.38 -1.36
CA PHE A 44 3.49 32.76 -2.56
C PHE A 44 2.00 32.33 -2.52
N LEU A 45 1.62 31.41 -1.63
CA LEU A 45 0.24 30.97 -1.40
C LEU A 45 -0.38 31.62 -0.16
N MET A 46 0.37 32.40 0.62
CA MET A 46 -0.15 33.09 1.80
C MET A 46 -1.39 33.96 1.52
N PRO A 47 -1.49 34.69 0.38
CA PRO A 47 -2.71 35.44 0.04
C PRO A 47 -3.96 34.56 -0.17
N GLN A 48 -3.79 33.24 -0.29
CA GLN A 48 -4.87 32.27 -0.50
C GLN A 48 -5.30 31.58 0.79
N VAL A 49 -4.68 31.87 1.94
CA VAL A 49 -5.08 31.31 3.23
C VAL A 49 -6.44 31.88 3.64
N ARG A 50 -7.41 31.00 3.89
CA ARG A 50 -8.73 31.37 4.43
C ARG A 50 -8.72 31.41 5.96
N ASN A 51 -8.11 30.42 6.61
CA ASN A 51 -8.03 30.33 8.08
C ASN A 51 -7.03 29.25 8.50
N GLY A 52 -6.12 29.59 9.42
CA GLY A 52 -5.06 28.68 9.86
C GLY A 52 -4.23 28.25 8.66
N CYS A 53 -4.27 26.95 8.35
CA CYS A 53 -3.64 26.37 7.16
C CYS A 53 -4.61 26.01 6.02
N ILE A 54 -5.90 26.34 6.13
CA ILE A 54 -6.87 26.05 5.07
C ILE A 54 -6.69 27.08 3.95
N LEU A 55 -6.32 26.59 2.77
CA LEU A 55 -6.23 27.39 1.55
C LEU A 55 -7.61 27.56 0.91
N ASN A 56 -7.74 28.58 0.07
CA ASN A 56 -8.80 28.68 -0.91
C ASN A 56 -8.54 27.67 -2.03
N TYR A 57 -8.97 26.43 -1.82
CA TYR A 57 -8.69 25.34 -2.74
C TYR A 57 -9.31 25.51 -4.14
N ASP A 58 -10.41 26.27 -4.30
CA ASP A 58 -10.96 26.61 -5.62
C ASP A 58 -10.22 27.78 -6.31
N SER A 59 -9.22 28.39 -5.66
CA SER A 59 -8.42 29.45 -6.26
C SER A 59 -7.65 28.93 -7.47
N PRO A 60 -7.69 29.61 -8.63
CA PRO A 60 -6.85 29.24 -9.77
C PRO A 60 -5.36 29.19 -9.43
N VAL A 61 -4.90 30.03 -8.50
CA VAL A 61 -3.50 30.06 -8.05
C VAL A 61 -3.13 28.80 -7.27
N VAL A 62 -4.01 28.35 -6.36
CA VAL A 62 -3.80 27.13 -5.56
C VAL A 62 -3.89 25.90 -6.47
N MET A 63 -4.92 25.83 -7.31
CA MET A 63 -5.12 24.73 -8.26
C MET A 63 -3.92 24.59 -9.22
N GLN A 64 -3.38 25.71 -9.72
CA GLN A 64 -2.19 25.69 -10.57
C GLN A 64 -0.96 25.20 -9.81
N ALA A 65 -0.73 25.70 -8.59
CA ALA A 65 0.42 25.29 -7.77
C ALA A 65 0.38 23.80 -7.42
N PHE A 66 -0.81 23.26 -7.09
CA PHE A 66 -1.00 21.85 -6.78
C PHE A 66 -0.77 20.97 -8.02
N GLN A 67 -1.38 21.28 -9.16
CA GLN A 67 -1.14 20.52 -10.39
C GLN A 67 0.34 20.52 -10.79
N ASN A 68 1.01 21.67 -10.72
CA ASN A 68 2.43 21.77 -11.03
C ASN A 68 3.29 20.94 -10.07
N PHE A 69 2.99 21.01 -8.77
CA PHE A 69 3.68 20.21 -7.78
C PHE A 69 3.46 18.72 -8.02
N ILE A 70 2.23 18.27 -8.25
CA ILE A 70 1.91 16.86 -8.50
C ILE A 70 2.65 16.35 -9.74
N ALA A 71 2.67 17.13 -10.82
CA ALA A 71 3.41 16.80 -12.03
C ALA A 71 4.92 16.66 -11.77
N ALA A 72 5.53 17.61 -11.05
CA ALA A 72 6.94 17.57 -10.68
C ALA A 72 7.26 16.42 -9.71
N PHE A 73 6.34 16.14 -8.79
CA PHE A 73 6.46 15.06 -7.81
C PHE A 73 6.43 13.70 -8.49
N GLY A 74 5.46 13.45 -9.39
CA GLY A 74 5.41 12.22 -10.19
C GLY A 74 6.61 12.07 -11.12
N ALA A 75 7.00 13.14 -11.83
CA ALA A 75 8.16 13.11 -12.72
C ALA A 75 9.46 12.74 -11.99
N LYS A 76 9.59 13.07 -10.70
CA LYS A 76 10.78 12.77 -9.91
C LYS A 76 10.71 11.42 -9.19
N TYR A 77 9.54 10.98 -8.74
CA TYR A 77 9.41 9.88 -7.78
C TYR A 77 8.51 8.72 -8.21
N ASP A 78 7.83 8.79 -9.37
CA ASP A 78 7.06 7.64 -9.85
C ASP A 78 7.99 6.48 -10.20
N GLY A 79 7.83 5.35 -9.49
CA GLY A 79 8.70 4.19 -9.57
C GLY A 79 9.99 4.28 -8.74
N ASP A 80 10.13 5.27 -7.85
CA ASP A 80 11.24 5.29 -6.89
C ASP A 80 11.10 4.10 -5.92
N PRO A 81 12.08 3.18 -5.85
CA PRO A 81 11.98 1.97 -5.05
C PRO A 81 11.97 2.25 -3.54
N ARG A 82 12.33 3.47 -3.11
CA ARG A 82 12.30 3.88 -1.70
C ARG A 82 10.87 4.18 -1.22
N ILE A 83 9.90 4.33 -2.12
CA ILE A 83 8.51 4.67 -1.80
C ILE A 83 7.62 3.44 -1.95
N ALA A 84 6.85 3.12 -0.89
CA ALA A 84 5.84 2.08 -0.91
C ALA A 84 4.45 2.62 -1.27
N PHE A 85 4.05 3.76 -0.70
CA PHE A 85 2.73 4.35 -0.94
C PHE A 85 2.79 5.88 -0.78
N ILE A 86 1.90 6.60 -1.48
CA ILE A 86 1.77 8.05 -1.39
C ILE A 86 0.34 8.38 -0.98
N HIS A 87 0.16 9.05 0.16
CA HIS A 87 -1.11 9.66 0.49
C HIS A 87 -1.25 11.01 -0.22
N MET A 88 -2.43 11.25 -0.79
CA MET A 88 -2.76 12.47 -1.53
C MET A 88 -3.00 13.66 -0.57
N GLY A 89 -1.95 14.17 0.08
CA GLY A 89 -2.08 15.05 1.26
C GLY A 89 -2.32 16.54 1.02
N LEU A 90 -2.36 17.03 -0.22
CA LEU A 90 -2.40 18.49 -0.47
C LEU A 90 -3.72 19.16 -0.06
N VAL A 91 -4.75 18.39 0.26
CA VAL A 91 -6.10 18.91 0.47
C VAL A 91 -6.58 18.57 1.88
N GLY A 92 -7.07 19.59 2.57
CA GLY A 92 -7.68 19.44 3.90
C GLY A 92 -6.66 19.44 5.04
N ARG A 93 -7.19 19.42 6.26
CA ARG A 93 -6.39 19.32 7.49
C ARG A 93 -5.72 17.94 7.54
N TRP A 94 -4.46 17.90 7.98
CA TRP A 94 -3.60 16.71 7.98
C TRP A 94 -3.47 16.01 6.62
N GLY A 95 -3.90 16.68 5.54
CA GLY A 95 -4.04 16.08 4.22
C GLY A 95 -5.14 15.01 4.10
N GLU A 96 -6.15 15.06 4.97
CA GLU A 96 -7.23 14.07 5.07
C GLU A 96 -8.48 14.44 4.25
N TRP A 97 -8.42 15.43 3.36
CA TRP A 97 -9.56 15.81 2.49
C TRP A 97 -10.83 16.23 3.26
N HIS A 98 -10.65 16.86 4.42
CA HIS A 98 -11.71 17.56 5.14
C HIS A 98 -11.21 18.87 5.73
N THR A 99 -12.13 19.80 6.00
CA THR A 99 -11.85 21.11 6.62
C THR A 99 -12.51 21.27 7.98
N TRP A 100 -13.01 20.17 8.57
CA TRP A 100 -13.69 20.19 9.88
C TRP A 100 -12.99 21.12 10.89
N PRO A 101 -13.74 21.97 11.61
CA PRO A 101 -15.20 22.10 11.61
C PRO A 101 -15.77 22.95 10.45
N ASN A 102 -14.95 23.42 9.49
CA ASN A 102 -15.34 24.28 8.36
C ASN A 102 -15.72 23.49 7.09
N ASP A 103 -16.47 22.41 7.23
CA ASP A 103 -16.91 21.52 6.14
C ASP A 103 -18.42 21.59 5.86
N GLY A 104 -19.13 22.52 6.51
CA GLY A 104 -20.57 22.70 6.34
C GLY A 104 -21.45 21.84 7.25
N SER A 105 -20.89 20.81 7.90
CA SER A 105 -21.65 19.83 8.70
C SER A 105 -22.39 20.45 9.90
N ASN A 106 -21.88 21.56 10.44
CA ASN A 106 -22.43 22.23 11.62
C ASN A 106 -22.90 23.67 11.33
N GLY A 107 -23.40 23.92 10.13
CA GLY A 107 -23.81 25.28 9.70
C GLY A 107 -22.64 26.24 9.50
N THR A 108 -21.41 25.72 9.51
CA THR A 108 -20.19 26.46 9.21
C THR A 108 -20.07 26.70 7.72
N GLN A 109 -19.26 27.68 7.32
CA GLN A 109 -18.92 27.81 5.91
C GLN A 109 -18.10 26.59 5.48
N ASN A 110 -18.51 25.94 4.37
CA ASN A 110 -17.73 24.87 3.76
C ASN A 110 -16.56 25.49 2.97
N TRP A 111 -15.34 25.15 3.36
CA TRP A 111 -14.10 25.60 2.72
C TRP A 111 -13.38 24.51 1.92
N MET A 112 -14.00 23.34 1.78
CA MET A 112 -13.56 22.39 0.76
C MET A 112 -13.80 22.95 -0.63
N MET A 113 -12.98 22.51 -1.58
CA MET A 113 -13.20 22.79 -2.99
C MET A 113 -14.48 22.14 -3.51
N SER A 114 -14.94 22.61 -4.66
CA SER A 114 -15.98 21.93 -5.45
C SER A 114 -15.54 20.53 -5.89
N ASP A 115 -16.50 19.62 -6.10
CA ASP A 115 -16.21 18.27 -6.61
C ASP A 115 -15.49 18.30 -7.97
N ALA A 116 -15.82 19.26 -8.83
CA ALA A 116 -15.15 19.44 -10.12
C ALA A 116 -13.65 19.75 -9.96
N ASN A 117 -13.28 20.63 -9.03
CA ASN A 117 -11.87 20.93 -8.75
C ASN A 117 -11.17 19.79 -8.00
N ALA A 118 -11.89 19.08 -7.12
CA ALA A 118 -11.35 17.86 -6.50
C ALA A 118 -10.97 16.83 -7.56
N ASN A 119 -11.83 16.62 -8.57
CA ASN A 119 -11.55 15.69 -9.66
C ASN A 119 -10.31 16.08 -10.48
N ILE A 120 -10.06 17.37 -10.69
CA ILE A 120 -8.81 17.84 -11.34
C ILE A 120 -7.57 17.43 -10.54
N ILE A 121 -7.59 17.56 -9.21
CA ILE A 121 -6.47 17.15 -8.36
C ILE A 121 -6.32 15.62 -8.36
N LEU A 122 -7.42 14.89 -8.29
CA LEU A 122 -7.42 13.43 -8.35
C LEU A 122 -6.81 12.93 -9.67
N ASP A 123 -7.22 13.52 -10.79
CA ASP A 123 -6.71 13.19 -12.12
C ASP A 123 -5.22 13.52 -12.26
N ALA A 124 -4.77 14.65 -11.70
CA ALA A 124 -3.36 15.02 -11.72
C ALA A 124 -2.49 13.95 -11.04
N TYR A 125 -2.91 13.41 -9.90
CA TYR A 125 -2.19 12.30 -9.25
C TYR A 125 -2.27 11.01 -10.07
N ASN A 126 -3.44 10.68 -10.62
CA ASN A 126 -3.61 9.50 -11.46
C ASN A 126 -2.70 9.55 -12.71
N VAL A 127 -2.50 10.73 -13.30
CA VAL A 127 -1.60 10.92 -14.45
C VAL A 127 -0.13 10.87 -14.01
N ALA A 128 0.21 11.54 -12.92
CA ALA A 128 1.60 11.69 -12.45
C ALA A 128 2.21 10.38 -11.92
N PHE A 129 1.41 9.44 -11.43
CA PHE A 129 1.87 8.20 -10.80
C PHE A 129 1.36 6.94 -11.50
N GLN A 130 2.14 6.44 -12.46
CA GLN A 130 1.87 5.22 -13.23
C GLN A 130 2.57 3.97 -12.69
N LYS A 131 3.43 4.10 -11.68
CA LYS A 131 4.13 2.99 -11.02
C LYS A 131 3.89 2.97 -9.52
N THR A 132 4.17 4.07 -8.84
CA THR A 132 3.98 4.21 -7.39
C THR A 132 2.49 4.26 -7.05
N ARG A 133 2.09 3.63 -5.94
CA ARG A 133 0.69 3.58 -5.50
C ARG A 133 0.32 4.85 -4.73
N VAL A 134 -0.84 5.40 -5.07
CA VAL A 134 -1.39 6.62 -4.46
C VAL A 134 -2.71 6.31 -3.78
N GLU A 135 -2.98 6.94 -2.63
CA GLU A 135 -4.16 6.66 -1.80
C GLU A 135 -4.83 7.96 -1.36
N ASN A 136 -6.16 8.01 -1.50
CA ASN A 136 -7.00 9.12 -1.04
C ASN A 136 -7.68 8.81 0.30
N ARG A 137 -7.91 9.79 1.17
CA ARG A 137 -8.49 9.52 2.51
C ARG A 137 -9.88 8.91 2.44
N TYR A 138 -10.77 9.51 1.65
CA TYR A 138 -12.20 9.15 1.69
C TYR A 138 -12.74 8.69 0.33
N PRO A 139 -13.63 7.68 0.31
CA PRO A 139 -14.38 7.34 -0.89
C PRO A 139 -15.23 8.49 -1.43
N ARG A 140 -15.70 9.42 -0.59
CA ARG A 140 -16.55 10.55 -1.01
C ARG A 140 -15.85 11.69 -1.74
N SER A 141 -14.51 11.76 -1.75
CA SER A 141 -13.81 12.90 -2.37
C SER A 141 -14.18 13.04 -3.85
N GLY A 142 -14.40 14.26 -4.33
CA GLY A 142 -14.74 14.52 -5.74
C GLY A 142 -16.11 13.99 -6.16
N GLY A 143 -17.10 14.04 -5.26
CA GLY A 143 -18.42 13.45 -5.47
C GLY A 143 -18.45 11.92 -5.41
N GLY A 144 -17.32 11.30 -5.04
CA GLY A 144 -17.09 9.88 -4.80
C GLY A 144 -17.11 8.96 -6.02
N THR A 145 -18.07 9.12 -6.93
CA THR A 145 -18.17 8.28 -8.15
C THR A 145 -16.98 8.45 -9.08
N HIS A 146 -16.36 9.63 -9.16
CA HIS A 146 -15.16 9.87 -9.99
C HIS A 146 -14.01 8.91 -9.63
N LEU A 147 -13.76 8.72 -8.33
CA LEU A 147 -12.71 7.84 -7.84
C LEU A 147 -12.90 6.38 -8.26
N THR A 148 -14.12 5.92 -8.49
CA THR A 148 -14.39 4.54 -8.97
C THR A 148 -13.80 4.29 -10.36
N THR A 149 -13.65 5.33 -11.17
CA THR A 149 -13.08 5.23 -12.53
C THR A 149 -11.55 5.23 -12.54
N LEU A 150 -10.93 5.68 -11.44
CA LEU A 150 -9.48 5.80 -11.29
C LEU A 150 -8.93 4.54 -10.62
N ALA A 151 -8.73 3.49 -11.41
CA ALA A 151 -8.34 2.14 -10.95
C ALA A 151 -7.04 2.08 -10.14
N ARG A 152 -6.19 3.10 -10.22
CA ARG A 152 -4.88 3.16 -9.55
C ARG A 152 -4.87 3.89 -8.21
N ILE A 153 -5.92 4.66 -7.91
CA ILE A 153 -5.99 5.44 -6.67
C ILE A 153 -6.65 4.58 -5.60
N GLY A 154 -5.91 4.20 -4.58
CA GLY A 154 -6.42 3.47 -3.42
C GLY A 154 -7.09 4.37 -2.40
N PHE A 155 -7.32 3.82 -1.21
CA PHE A 155 -7.81 4.57 -0.07
C PHE A 155 -6.88 4.43 1.13
N HIS A 156 -6.97 5.36 2.08
CA HIS A 156 -6.36 5.18 3.39
C HIS A 156 -7.33 5.58 4.50
N ASP A 157 -7.33 4.84 5.62
CA ASP A 157 -8.16 5.14 6.79
C ASP A 157 -7.32 5.54 8.00
N ASP A 158 -7.26 6.84 8.30
CA ASP A 158 -6.55 7.39 9.49
C ASP A 158 -7.41 7.33 10.78
N SER A 159 -8.45 6.49 10.76
CA SER A 159 -9.30 6.20 11.91
C SER A 159 -9.54 4.72 12.08
N PHE A 160 -8.63 3.91 11.55
CA PHE A 160 -8.78 2.46 11.46
C PHE A 160 -9.00 1.84 12.85
N ALA A 161 -10.00 0.96 12.92
CA ALA A 161 -10.45 0.22 14.11
C ALA A 161 -11.02 1.06 15.26
N TYR A 162 -11.22 2.37 15.08
CA TYR A 162 -11.80 3.23 16.11
C TYR A 162 -13.31 3.31 16.03
N ARG A 163 -13.95 3.48 17.19
CA ARG A 163 -15.39 3.74 17.27
C ARG A 163 -15.63 5.06 17.99
N GLU A 164 -16.51 5.87 17.43
CA GLU A 164 -16.89 7.16 18.00
C GLU A 164 -18.35 7.51 17.75
N MET A 165 -18.77 8.61 18.38
CA MET A 165 -20.13 9.11 18.31
C MET A 165 -20.50 9.54 16.88
N ASP A 166 -21.58 8.95 16.34
CA ASP A 166 -22.21 9.40 15.10
C ASP A 166 -23.37 10.37 15.39
N PRO A 167 -23.22 11.67 15.17
CA PRO A 167 -24.27 12.64 15.46
C PRO A 167 -25.55 12.41 14.63
N ALA A 168 -25.45 11.82 13.42
CA ALA A 168 -26.61 11.55 12.58
C ALA A 168 -27.41 10.35 13.08
N LEU A 169 -26.75 9.35 13.67
CA LEU A 169 -27.40 8.14 14.17
C LEU A 169 -27.72 8.18 15.67
N GLY A 170 -27.15 9.12 16.43
CA GLY A 170 -27.36 9.19 17.88
C GLY A 170 -26.74 8.01 18.65
N ARG A 171 -25.74 7.33 18.07
CA ARG A 171 -25.01 6.22 18.71
C ARG A 171 -23.52 6.20 18.37
N VAL A 172 -22.73 5.47 19.15
CA VAL A 172 -21.35 5.13 18.79
C VAL A 172 -21.34 4.12 17.63
N GLY A 173 -20.44 4.31 16.66
CA GLY A 173 -20.25 3.42 15.52
C GLY A 173 -18.79 3.33 15.09
N SER A 174 -18.46 2.29 14.31
CA SER A 174 -17.13 2.11 13.71
C SER A 174 -16.83 3.22 12.70
N MET A 175 -15.59 3.70 12.70
CA MET A 175 -15.05 4.58 11.66
C MET A 175 -14.69 3.84 10.37
N THR A 176 -14.51 2.53 10.44
CA THR A 176 -14.06 1.70 9.31
C THR A 176 -15.21 0.89 8.71
N LEU A 177 -15.91 0.08 9.51
CA LEU A 177 -16.91 -0.89 9.07
C LEU A 177 -18.18 -0.25 8.47
N PRO A 178 -18.92 -0.97 7.60
CA PRO A 178 -20.15 -0.45 7.02
C PRO A 178 -21.28 -0.33 8.06
N LEU A 179 -22.31 0.45 7.74
CA LEU A 179 -23.50 0.66 8.58
C LEU A 179 -24.15 -0.65 9.04
N SER A 180 -24.21 -1.66 8.16
CA SER A 180 -24.73 -3.00 8.45
C SER A 180 -23.92 -3.78 9.49
N MET A 181 -22.69 -3.34 9.76
CA MET A 181 -21.76 -3.90 10.74
C MET A 181 -21.44 -2.88 11.84
N ASN A 182 -22.44 -2.09 12.24
CA ASN A 182 -22.37 -1.06 13.27
C ASN A 182 -21.41 0.11 12.96
N GLY A 183 -21.10 0.34 11.69
CA GLY A 183 -20.45 1.55 11.19
C GLY A 183 -21.20 2.84 11.49
N LYS A 184 -20.49 3.96 11.40
CA LYS A 184 -21.07 5.31 11.30
C LYS A 184 -21.58 5.57 9.88
N SER A 185 -22.45 6.56 9.74
CA SER A 185 -22.96 7.09 8.48
C SER A 185 -21.86 7.63 7.56
N ASP A 186 -20.74 8.05 8.11
CA ASP A 186 -19.56 8.57 7.40
C ASP A 186 -18.33 7.66 7.51
N SER A 187 -18.49 6.43 8.00
CA SER A 187 -17.40 5.45 8.06
C SER A 187 -16.86 5.09 6.67
N GLN A 188 -15.61 4.65 6.63
CA GLN A 188 -14.88 4.37 5.39
C GLN A 188 -15.65 3.42 4.47
N LEU A 189 -16.10 2.27 4.98
CA LEU A 189 -16.78 1.26 4.16
C LEU A 189 -18.25 1.57 3.91
N THR A 190 -18.90 2.37 4.77
CA THR A 190 -20.21 2.93 4.44
C THR A 190 -20.12 3.83 3.22
N GLN A 191 -19.16 4.75 3.21
CA GLN A 191 -18.95 5.61 2.04
C GLN A 191 -18.57 4.77 0.82
N ALA A 192 -17.71 3.76 0.97
CA ALA A 192 -17.31 2.91 -0.14
C ALA A 192 -18.52 2.22 -0.79
N LEU A 193 -19.46 1.69 0.01
CA LEU A 193 -20.70 1.10 -0.50
C LEU A 193 -21.62 2.12 -1.16
N ILE A 194 -21.78 3.32 -0.57
CA ILE A 194 -22.62 4.39 -1.13
C ILE A 194 -22.15 4.79 -2.54
N PHE A 195 -20.83 4.87 -2.75
CA PHE A 195 -20.25 5.30 -4.01
C PHE A 195 -19.87 4.15 -4.96
N GLY A 196 -20.06 2.88 -4.55
CA GLY A 196 -19.73 1.71 -5.37
C GLY A 196 -18.23 1.49 -5.53
N SER A 197 -17.45 1.75 -4.48
CA SER A 197 -16.00 1.62 -4.45
C SER A 197 -15.50 0.58 -3.44
N GLU A 198 -16.38 -0.23 -2.85
CA GLU A 198 -16.04 -1.23 -1.83
C GLU A 198 -15.09 -2.32 -2.35
N ASN A 199 -15.08 -2.56 -3.67
CA ASN A 199 -14.20 -3.55 -4.32
C ASN A 199 -12.90 -2.95 -4.90
N LYS A 200 -12.59 -1.69 -4.61
CA LYS A 200 -11.41 -0.99 -5.17
C LYS A 200 -10.08 -1.62 -4.76
N TRP A 201 -10.06 -2.33 -3.63
CA TRP A 201 -8.93 -3.12 -3.15
C TRP A 201 -8.41 -4.13 -4.19
N ALA A 202 -9.24 -4.55 -5.15
CA ALA A 202 -8.81 -5.49 -6.18
C ALA A 202 -7.78 -4.88 -7.15
N THR A 203 -7.71 -3.53 -7.26
CA THR A 203 -6.81 -2.85 -8.20
C THR A 203 -5.92 -1.77 -7.56
N ALA A 204 -6.27 -1.30 -6.36
CA ALA A 204 -5.52 -0.28 -5.63
C ALA A 204 -5.52 -0.55 -4.12
N SER A 205 -4.49 -0.09 -3.43
CA SER A 205 -4.24 -0.43 -2.03
C SER A 205 -5.19 0.25 -1.05
N PHE A 206 -5.29 -0.34 0.14
CA PHE A 206 -5.94 0.25 1.30
C PHE A 206 -4.91 0.40 2.43
N GLY A 207 -4.53 1.62 2.73
CA GLY A 207 -3.57 1.99 3.77
C GLY A 207 -4.21 2.72 4.95
N GLY A 208 -3.40 3.46 5.72
CA GLY A 208 -3.89 4.38 6.75
C GLY A 208 -3.15 4.26 8.07
N GLU A 209 -3.84 4.66 9.13
CA GLU A 209 -3.33 4.65 10.50
C GLU A 209 -4.35 3.99 11.43
N VAL A 210 -3.88 3.02 12.21
CA VAL A 210 -4.61 2.57 13.39
C VAL A 210 -4.74 3.76 14.32
N ARG A 211 -5.97 4.14 14.65
CA ARG A 211 -6.22 5.35 15.41
C ARG A 211 -5.38 5.37 16.71
N PRO A 212 -4.65 6.46 17.04
CA PRO A 212 -3.68 6.49 18.14
C PRO A 212 -4.21 5.94 19.48
N GLU A 213 -5.46 6.22 19.79
CA GLU A 213 -6.18 5.82 21.00
C GLU A 213 -6.29 4.30 21.19
N VAL A 214 -6.23 3.52 20.11
CA VAL A 214 -6.39 2.06 20.13
C VAL A 214 -5.16 1.29 19.64
N GLN A 215 -4.07 1.97 19.27
CA GLN A 215 -2.84 1.32 18.80
C GLN A 215 -2.27 0.33 19.83
N GLY A 216 -2.30 0.70 21.12
CA GLY A 216 -1.72 -0.12 22.19
C GLY A 216 -2.51 -1.39 22.52
N ASN A 217 -3.75 -1.51 22.04
CA ASN A 217 -4.66 -2.62 22.33
C ASN A 217 -5.45 -3.08 21.09
N LEU A 218 -4.87 -2.91 19.90
CA LEU A 218 -5.54 -3.19 18.62
C LEU A 218 -6.17 -4.59 18.57
N PHE A 219 -5.46 -5.61 19.07
CA PHE A 219 -5.90 -7.02 19.02
C PHE A 219 -6.63 -7.50 20.28
N ASP A 220 -6.88 -6.63 21.26
CA ASP A 220 -7.82 -6.96 22.34
C ASP A 220 -9.22 -7.20 21.76
N PRO A 221 -10.13 -7.91 22.46
CA PRO A 221 -11.51 -8.04 22.03
C PRO A 221 -12.17 -6.68 21.72
N ALA A 222 -13.10 -6.66 20.78
CA ALA A 222 -13.87 -5.46 20.45
C ALA A 222 -14.55 -4.84 21.69
N SER A 223 -14.66 -3.52 21.71
CA SER A 223 -15.18 -2.75 22.84
C SER A 223 -16.09 -1.61 22.39
N ALA A 224 -16.52 -0.76 23.32
CA ALA A 224 -17.33 0.41 22.98
C ALA A 224 -16.59 1.39 22.06
N THR A 225 -15.26 1.46 22.13
CA THR A 225 -14.42 2.46 21.44
C THR A 225 -13.50 1.86 20.37
N LYS A 226 -13.52 0.53 20.19
CA LYS A 226 -12.63 -0.20 19.28
C LYS A 226 -13.34 -1.36 18.60
N ASP A 227 -13.11 -1.54 17.32
CA ASP A 227 -13.61 -2.67 16.55
C ASP A 227 -12.77 -3.93 16.76
N ASP A 228 -13.22 -5.03 16.16
CA ASP A 228 -12.42 -6.24 16.01
C ASP A 228 -11.46 -6.07 14.84
N ALA A 229 -10.15 -6.04 15.12
CA ALA A 229 -9.14 -5.71 14.13
C ALA A 229 -9.12 -6.69 12.95
N LEU A 230 -9.40 -7.98 13.18
CA LEU A 230 -9.46 -8.96 12.08
C LEU A 230 -10.62 -8.66 11.14
N THR A 231 -11.79 -8.28 11.68
CA THR A 231 -12.95 -7.88 10.89
C THR A 231 -12.64 -6.62 10.07
N ASP A 232 -11.96 -5.61 10.63
CA ASP A 232 -11.55 -4.43 9.88
C ASP A 232 -10.56 -4.76 8.78
N ILE A 233 -9.55 -5.57 9.07
CA ILE A 233 -8.53 -6.03 8.09
C ILE A 233 -9.22 -6.74 6.93
N GLU A 234 -10.14 -7.67 7.21
CA GLU A 234 -10.84 -8.46 6.21
C GLU A 234 -11.84 -7.67 5.38
N MET A 235 -12.60 -6.76 5.99
CA MET A 235 -13.61 -5.96 5.29
C MET A 235 -13.00 -4.84 4.44
N SER A 236 -11.93 -4.21 4.93
CA SER A 236 -11.26 -3.11 4.22
C SER A 236 -10.22 -3.58 3.22
N HIS A 237 -9.81 -4.85 3.32
CA HIS A 237 -8.65 -5.39 2.61
C HIS A 237 -7.37 -4.60 2.92
N ALA A 238 -7.20 -4.24 4.21
CA ALA A 238 -6.06 -3.48 4.70
C ALA A 238 -4.74 -4.11 4.21
N THR A 239 -3.96 -3.30 3.51
CA THR A 239 -2.68 -3.70 2.92
C THR A 239 -1.52 -3.40 3.85
N TRP A 240 -1.60 -2.26 4.54
CA TRP A 240 -0.63 -1.79 5.52
C TRP A 240 -1.31 -0.77 6.43
N MET A 241 -0.77 -0.57 7.64
CA MET A 241 -1.24 0.47 8.55
C MET A 241 -0.05 1.08 9.31
N ILE A 242 -0.09 2.39 9.52
CA ILE A 242 0.72 3.06 10.54
C ILE A 242 0.22 2.57 11.89
N CYS A 243 1.14 2.10 12.72
CA CYS A 243 0.86 1.83 14.11
C CYS A 243 2.12 2.00 14.95
N GLN A 244 2.32 3.23 15.45
CA GLN A 244 3.52 3.57 16.24
C GLN A 244 3.59 2.79 17.56
N ASN A 245 2.43 2.56 18.19
CA ASN A 245 2.35 1.95 19.52
C ASN A 245 1.87 0.49 19.51
N CYS A 246 1.68 -0.14 18.34
CA CYS A 246 1.37 -1.56 18.27
C CYS A 246 2.54 -2.39 18.80
N LYS A 247 2.24 -3.39 19.62
CA LYS A 247 3.23 -4.35 20.13
C LYS A 247 2.90 -5.73 19.60
N TYR A 248 3.75 -6.25 18.71
CA TYR A 248 3.57 -7.60 18.18
C TYR A 248 3.79 -8.67 19.26
N ASN A 249 2.72 -9.37 19.67
CA ASN A 249 2.82 -10.53 20.54
C ASN A 249 2.84 -11.84 19.73
N LYS A 250 4.04 -12.35 19.44
CA LYS A 250 4.23 -13.63 18.73
C LYS A 250 3.61 -14.85 19.41
N ASN A 251 3.21 -14.75 20.69
CA ASN A 251 2.61 -15.84 21.45
C ASN A 251 1.07 -15.79 21.45
N ASP A 252 0.46 -14.72 20.93
CA ASP A 252 -0.99 -14.65 20.75
C ASP A 252 -1.35 -15.13 19.33
N PRO A 253 -1.95 -16.33 19.19
CA PRO A 253 -2.28 -16.87 17.87
C PRO A 253 -3.31 -16.03 17.10
N ASN A 254 -4.17 -15.27 17.79
CA ASN A 254 -5.17 -14.42 17.12
C ASN A 254 -4.48 -13.21 16.48
N GLU A 255 -3.57 -12.58 17.22
CA GLU A 255 -2.77 -11.47 16.69
C GLU A 255 -1.87 -11.94 15.54
N VAL A 256 -1.17 -13.08 15.70
CA VAL A 256 -0.34 -13.66 14.63
C VAL A 256 -1.17 -13.90 13.36
N SER A 257 -2.36 -14.50 13.52
CA SER A 257 -3.27 -14.77 12.39
C SER A 257 -3.73 -13.49 11.71
N ALA A 258 -4.10 -12.45 12.47
CA ALA A 258 -4.54 -11.17 11.92
C ALA A 258 -3.42 -10.45 11.15
N TRP A 259 -2.20 -10.42 11.69
CA TRP A 259 -1.04 -9.86 10.99
C TRP A 259 -0.68 -10.64 9.73
N GLN A 260 -0.75 -11.98 9.76
CA GLN A 260 -0.51 -12.81 8.58
C GLN A 260 -1.59 -12.63 7.50
N LYS A 261 -2.79 -12.20 7.88
CA LYS A 261 -3.92 -12.02 6.97
C LYS A 261 -3.89 -10.65 6.28
N MET A 262 -3.37 -9.62 6.94
CA MET A 262 -3.25 -8.26 6.38
C MET A 262 -2.35 -8.25 5.13
N GLY A 263 -2.76 -7.54 4.09
CA GLY A 263 -2.05 -7.54 2.81
C GLY A 263 -2.15 -8.87 2.08
N TYR A 264 -1.04 -9.28 1.45
CA TYR A 264 -0.93 -10.58 0.80
C TYR A 264 -0.25 -11.60 1.73
N ASN A 265 -0.57 -12.88 1.54
CA ASN A 265 0.17 -13.99 2.14
C ASN A 265 0.32 -15.10 1.09
N PHE A 266 1.42 -15.05 0.34
CA PHE A 266 1.63 -15.96 -0.79
C PHE A 266 2.16 -17.31 -0.34
N TYR A 267 1.67 -18.37 -0.96
CA TYR A 267 2.14 -19.73 -0.80
C TYR A 267 2.32 -20.39 -2.16
N ALA A 268 3.55 -20.78 -2.49
CA ALA A 268 3.82 -21.59 -3.67
C ALA A 268 3.36 -23.02 -3.39
N LYS A 269 2.25 -23.40 -4.00
CA LYS A 269 1.57 -24.67 -3.76
C LYS A 269 2.24 -25.82 -4.49
N ASN A 270 2.65 -25.60 -5.74
CA ASN A 270 3.24 -26.61 -6.60
C ASN A 270 4.32 -25.99 -7.49
N ALA A 271 5.36 -26.76 -7.79
CA ALA A 271 6.34 -26.47 -8.82
C ALA A 271 6.31 -27.58 -9.89
N TYR A 272 6.47 -27.20 -11.15
CA TYR A 272 6.33 -28.07 -12.31
C TYR A 272 7.54 -27.92 -13.22
N PHE A 273 8.40 -28.94 -13.26
CA PHE A 273 9.58 -28.99 -14.13
C PHE A 273 10.05 -30.44 -14.28
N ASN A 274 10.85 -30.71 -15.32
CA ASN A 274 11.51 -32.00 -15.48
C ASN A 274 12.75 -32.06 -14.57
N ASN A 275 12.94 -33.16 -13.86
CA ASN A 275 14.08 -33.33 -12.94
C ASN A 275 15.43 -33.46 -13.66
N THR A 276 15.42 -33.67 -14.98
CA THR A 276 16.62 -33.74 -15.82
C THR A 276 16.35 -32.98 -17.11
N VAL A 277 17.22 -32.01 -17.42
CA VAL A 277 17.03 -31.07 -18.53
C VAL A 277 18.36 -30.76 -19.22
N SER A 278 18.27 -30.31 -20.46
CA SER A 278 19.37 -29.72 -21.22
C SER A 278 18.81 -28.62 -22.12
N GLY A 279 19.63 -27.60 -22.45
CA GLY A 279 19.20 -26.48 -23.28
C GLY A 279 18.01 -25.72 -22.70
N ASN A 280 16.92 -25.63 -23.46
CA ASN A 280 15.69 -24.97 -23.04
C ASN A 280 14.80 -25.93 -22.23
N PHE A 281 14.27 -25.46 -21.10
CA PHE A 281 13.31 -26.21 -20.29
C PHE A 281 12.26 -25.29 -19.67
N LYS A 282 11.10 -25.87 -19.34
CA LYS A 282 10.01 -25.15 -18.69
C LYS A 282 10.06 -25.28 -17.18
N VAL A 283 9.75 -24.17 -16.51
CA VAL A 283 9.51 -24.09 -15.07
C VAL A 283 8.16 -23.44 -14.87
N GLY A 284 7.25 -24.15 -14.20
CA GLY A 284 5.96 -23.63 -13.77
C GLY A 284 5.85 -23.59 -12.26
N VAL A 285 5.14 -22.60 -11.72
CA VAL A 285 4.83 -22.51 -10.30
C VAL A 285 3.36 -22.09 -10.13
N GLN A 286 2.64 -22.81 -9.28
CA GLN A 286 1.31 -22.43 -8.85
C GLN A 286 1.39 -21.74 -7.49
N ILE A 287 0.90 -20.51 -7.40
CA ILE A 287 0.95 -19.66 -6.20
C ILE A 287 -0.47 -19.31 -5.78
N GLU A 288 -0.75 -19.34 -4.48
CA GLU A 288 -2.02 -18.91 -3.91
C GLU A 288 -1.84 -17.81 -2.86
N ASN A 289 -2.89 -17.00 -2.64
CA ASN A 289 -2.90 -15.91 -1.66
C ASN A 289 -3.96 -16.17 -0.58
N THR A 290 -3.51 -16.27 0.68
CA THR A 290 -4.39 -16.45 1.85
C THR A 290 -4.56 -15.18 2.69
N GLY A 291 -3.95 -14.07 2.26
CA GLY A 291 -4.18 -12.73 2.83
C GLY A 291 -5.48 -12.12 2.33
N VAL A 292 -5.71 -10.85 2.66
CA VAL A 292 -6.93 -10.10 2.30
C VAL A 292 -6.76 -9.25 1.04
N ALA A 293 -5.55 -8.91 0.62
CA ALA A 293 -5.30 -8.04 -0.53
C ALA A 293 -4.36 -8.69 -1.56
N PRO A 294 -4.46 -8.33 -2.86
CA PRO A 294 -3.44 -8.70 -3.84
C PRO A 294 -2.14 -7.94 -3.58
N PHE A 295 -1.08 -8.35 -4.28
CA PHE A 295 0.09 -7.50 -4.42
C PHE A 295 -0.21 -6.37 -5.42
N TYR A 296 0.34 -5.18 -5.20
CA TYR A 296 0.01 -4.02 -6.03
C TYR A 296 1.14 -3.60 -6.97
N TYR A 297 2.29 -4.26 -7.00
CA TYR A 297 3.36 -3.87 -7.92
C TYR A 297 3.59 -4.90 -9.01
N GLY A 298 3.80 -4.42 -10.24
CA GLY A 298 4.01 -5.26 -11.41
C GLY A 298 5.44 -5.77 -11.52
N PRO A 299 5.71 -6.63 -12.52
CA PRO A 299 7.04 -7.21 -12.74
C PRO A 299 8.09 -6.17 -13.18
N ASP A 300 7.69 -4.97 -13.59
CA ASP A 300 8.61 -3.86 -13.87
C ASP A 300 9.29 -3.30 -12.61
N MET A 301 8.64 -3.47 -11.45
CA MET A 301 9.13 -3.03 -10.15
C MET A 301 9.62 -4.21 -9.29
N TYR A 302 8.86 -5.31 -9.26
CA TYR A 302 9.12 -6.50 -8.44
C TYR A 302 9.05 -7.77 -9.29
N PRO A 303 10.01 -7.98 -10.21
CA PRO A 303 10.01 -9.18 -11.01
C PRO A 303 10.26 -10.41 -10.15
N VAL A 304 9.65 -11.53 -10.55
CA VAL A 304 10.03 -12.85 -10.01
C VAL A 304 11.27 -13.31 -10.77
N GLU A 305 12.24 -13.85 -10.04
CA GLU A 305 13.39 -14.50 -10.66
C GLU A 305 13.43 -15.98 -10.28
N ILE A 306 13.77 -16.81 -11.26
CA ILE A 306 14.08 -18.22 -11.10
C ILE A 306 15.60 -18.36 -11.15
N ALA A 307 16.17 -19.25 -10.36
CA ALA A 307 17.62 -19.47 -10.38
C ALA A 307 18.02 -20.93 -10.13
N LEU A 308 19.26 -21.24 -10.50
CA LEU A 308 19.95 -22.47 -10.12
C LEU A 308 20.90 -22.17 -8.96
N LYS A 309 20.69 -22.88 -7.85
CA LYS A 309 21.56 -22.86 -6.67
C LYS A 309 22.37 -24.16 -6.66
N ASN A 310 23.70 -24.05 -6.62
CA ASN A 310 24.59 -25.21 -6.58
C ASN A 310 24.68 -25.82 -5.16
N SER A 311 25.45 -26.90 -5.01
CA SER A 311 25.64 -27.58 -3.71
C SER A 311 26.38 -26.74 -2.65
N SER A 312 27.11 -25.70 -3.05
CA SER A 312 27.73 -24.74 -2.11
C SER A 312 26.76 -23.64 -1.66
N GLY A 313 25.51 -23.66 -2.14
CA GLY A 313 24.51 -22.63 -1.86
C GLY A 313 24.60 -21.38 -2.73
N ALA A 314 25.53 -21.35 -3.71
CA ALA A 314 25.71 -20.20 -4.59
C ALA A 314 24.73 -20.23 -5.76
N ILE A 315 24.18 -19.07 -6.09
CA ILE A 315 23.40 -18.86 -7.32
C ILE A 315 24.35 -18.81 -8.51
N VAL A 316 24.19 -19.74 -9.46
CA VAL A 316 25.07 -19.86 -10.64
C VAL A 316 24.41 -19.37 -11.94
N LYS A 317 23.09 -19.21 -11.93
CA LYS A 317 22.30 -18.71 -13.06
C LYS A 317 20.97 -18.18 -12.56
N THR A 318 20.53 -17.04 -13.09
CA THR A 318 19.25 -16.41 -12.79
C THR A 318 18.52 -16.06 -14.10
N TRP A 319 17.20 -16.18 -14.09
CA TRP A 319 16.30 -15.74 -15.15
C TRP A 319 15.18 -14.91 -14.54
N THR A 320 15.01 -13.69 -15.05
CA THR A 320 13.90 -12.81 -14.68
C THR A 320 12.66 -13.20 -15.50
N THR A 321 11.51 -13.33 -14.86
CA THR A 321 10.24 -13.66 -15.51
C THR A 321 9.36 -12.41 -15.67
N ASP A 322 8.30 -12.54 -16.46
CA ASP A 322 7.22 -11.54 -16.60
C ASP A 322 6.02 -11.85 -15.69
N TRP A 323 6.19 -12.71 -14.69
CA TRP A 323 5.11 -13.16 -13.82
C TRP A 323 4.52 -11.99 -13.02
N ASP A 324 3.25 -11.71 -13.25
CA ASP A 324 2.55 -10.59 -12.61
C ASP A 324 1.83 -11.04 -11.34
N LEU A 325 2.49 -10.82 -10.19
CA LEU A 325 1.95 -11.19 -8.87
C LEU A 325 0.66 -10.45 -8.51
N ARG A 326 0.30 -9.37 -9.20
CA ARG A 326 -0.97 -8.65 -8.99
C ARG A 326 -2.19 -9.52 -9.35
N THR A 327 -1.98 -10.53 -10.20
CA THR A 327 -3.05 -11.46 -10.61
C THR A 327 -3.42 -12.47 -9.52
N ILE A 328 -2.60 -12.60 -8.46
CA ILE A 328 -2.81 -13.56 -7.38
C ILE A 328 -3.78 -12.99 -6.35
N MET A 329 -5.06 -13.07 -6.68
CA MET A 329 -6.14 -12.59 -5.81
C MET A 329 -6.31 -13.45 -4.55
N PRO A 330 -6.79 -12.87 -3.42
CA PRO A 330 -7.19 -13.62 -2.23
C PRO A 330 -8.13 -14.78 -2.58
N LYS A 331 -7.86 -15.99 -2.06
CA LYS A 331 -8.74 -17.16 -2.31
C LYS A 331 -10.15 -16.96 -1.79
N GLN A 332 -10.28 -16.27 -0.67
CA GLN A 332 -11.53 -15.97 0.00
C GLN A 332 -11.51 -14.54 0.52
N VAL A 333 -12.66 -13.90 0.50
CA VAL A 333 -12.87 -12.57 1.05
C VAL A 333 -14.07 -12.58 1.98
N ARG A 334 -14.07 -11.71 2.98
CA ARG A 334 -15.23 -11.54 3.85
C ARG A 334 -16.36 -10.90 3.05
N ALA A 335 -17.55 -11.46 3.15
CA ALA A 335 -18.70 -10.98 2.41
C ALA A 335 -19.28 -9.74 3.10
N PHE A 336 -19.53 -8.69 2.31
CA PHE A 336 -20.39 -7.60 2.76
C PHE A 336 -21.82 -8.11 2.95
N PRO A 337 -22.50 -7.77 4.05
CA PRO A 337 -23.93 -8.04 4.19
C PRO A 337 -24.75 -7.51 3.01
N GLU A 338 -24.36 -6.37 2.45
CA GLU A 338 -25.01 -5.69 1.32
C GLU A 338 -24.98 -6.50 0.02
N TRP A 339 -24.06 -7.46 -0.12
CA TRP A 339 -24.02 -8.34 -1.30
C TRP A 339 -25.17 -9.35 -1.32
N ASN A 340 -25.88 -9.53 -0.20
CA ASN A 340 -27.04 -10.43 -0.09
C ASN A 340 -26.78 -11.85 -0.64
N VAL A 341 -25.57 -12.38 -0.38
CA VAL A 341 -25.18 -13.71 -0.83
C VAL A 341 -26.03 -14.77 -0.13
N SER A 342 -26.58 -15.71 -0.90
CA SER A 342 -27.46 -16.77 -0.37
C SER A 342 -26.83 -17.50 0.82
N GLY A 343 -27.57 -17.58 1.93
CA GLY A 343 -27.12 -18.22 3.17
C GLY A 343 -26.30 -17.31 4.10
N ASN A 344 -26.09 -16.03 3.74
CA ASN A 344 -25.34 -15.03 4.51
C ASN A 344 -23.97 -15.57 5.01
N PRO A 345 -23.13 -16.13 4.12
CA PRO A 345 -21.85 -16.68 4.54
C PRO A 345 -20.92 -15.57 5.01
N THR A 346 -20.10 -15.84 6.03
CA THR A 346 -19.05 -14.91 6.47
C THR A 346 -18.01 -14.66 5.36
N TYR A 347 -17.69 -15.70 4.57
CA TYR A 347 -16.69 -15.65 3.52
C TYR A 347 -17.25 -16.15 2.20
N VAL A 348 -16.79 -15.57 1.10
CA VAL A 348 -17.02 -16.08 -0.27
C VAL A 348 -15.70 -16.42 -0.93
N ASN A 349 -15.72 -17.44 -1.79
CA ASN A 349 -14.58 -17.73 -2.67
C ASN A 349 -14.44 -16.59 -3.68
N PHE A 350 -13.20 -16.16 -3.92
CA PHE A 350 -12.90 -15.03 -4.81
C PHE A 350 -11.85 -15.44 -5.85
N GLY A 351 -10.59 -15.56 -5.41
CA GLY A 351 -9.46 -15.97 -6.25
C GLY A 351 -9.27 -17.48 -6.34
N GLN A 352 -8.41 -17.87 -7.28
CA GLN A 352 -7.89 -19.23 -7.41
C GLN A 352 -6.36 -19.20 -7.45
N PRO A 353 -5.66 -20.29 -7.09
CA PRO A 353 -4.23 -20.38 -7.26
C PRO A 353 -3.83 -20.07 -8.71
N GLN A 354 -2.92 -19.11 -8.89
CA GLN A 354 -2.44 -18.68 -10.21
C GLN A 354 -1.27 -19.56 -10.63
N TYR A 355 -1.31 -20.04 -11.86
CA TYR A 355 -0.21 -20.78 -12.48
C TYR A 355 0.59 -19.83 -13.37
N PHE A 356 1.89 -19.77 -13.13
CA PHE A 356 2.84 -19.09 -13.98
C PHE A 356 3.80 -20.10 -14.59
N ASP A 357 4.28 -19.87 -15.81
CA ASP A 357 5.39 -20.62 -16.39
C ASP A 357 6.39 -19.72 -17.11
N ALA A 358 7.61 -20.24 -17.26
CA ALA A 358 8.65 -19.61 -18.06
C ALA A 358 9.45 -20.71 -18.76
N THR A 359 9.90 -20.43 -20.00
CA THR A 359 10.92 -21.24 -20.67
C THR A 359 12.28 -20.59 -20.40
N VAL A 360 13.17 -21.32 -19.72
CA VAL A 360 14.51 -20.88 -19.36
C VAL A 360 15.56 -21.74 -20.07
N ASN A 361 16.80 -21.27 -20.11
CA ASN A 361 17.89 -21.93 -20.85
C ASN A 361 19.13 -22.13 -19.97
N SER A 362 19.65 -23.36 -19.92
CA SER A 362 20.80 -23.76 -19.10
C SER A 362 22.18 -23.43 -19.69
N ALA A 363 22.25 -22.74 -20.84
CA ALA A 363 23.53 -22.42 -21.47
C ALA A 363 24.45 -21.61 -20.54
N GLY A 364 25.72 -22.02 -20.56
CA GLY A 364 26.78 -21.47 -19.71
C GLY A 364 26.82 -22.05 -18.29
N VAL A 365 25.97 -23.03 -17.97
CA VAL A 365 26.00 -23.75 -16.69
C VAL A 365 26.56 -25.15 -16.94
N ALA A 366 27.47 -25.61 -16.08
CA ALA A 366 28.04 -26.95 -16.18
C ALA A 366 26.97 -28.04 -15.96
N ALA A 367 27.18 -29.21 -16.54
CA ALA A 367 26.38 -30.39 -16.20
C ALA A 367 26.56 -30.73 -14.71
N GLY A 368 25.48 -31.14 -14.05
CA GLY A 368 25.49 -31.43 -12.61
C GLY A 368 24.14 -31.26 -11.94
N SER A 369 24.14 -31.44 -10.62
CA SER A 369 22.94 -31.34 -9.78
C SER A 369 22.83 -29.96 -9.14
N TYR A 370 21.63 -29.40 -9.20
CA TYR A 370 21.29 -28.07 -8.70
C TYR A 370 19.96 -28.11 -7.94
N LYS A 371 19.70 -27.05 -7.18
CA LYS A 371 18.38 -26.69 -6.70
C LYS A 371 17.80 -25.63 -7.62
N LEU A 372 16.57 -25.85 -8.07
CA LEU A 372 15.77 -24.82 -8.70
C LEU A 372 15.12 -24.00 -7.59
N VAL A 373 15.31 -22.69 -7.63
CA VAL A 373 14.78 -21.77 -6.62
C VAL A 373 14.09 -20.60 -7.30
N MET A 374 13.19 -19.93 -6.57
CA MET A 374 12.64 -18.64 -7.00
C MET A 374 12.68 -17.60 -5.89
N HIS A 375 12.65 -16.33 -6.25
CA HIS A 375 12.42 -15.23 -5.32
C HIS A 375 11.70 -14.08 -6.02
N VAL A 376 11.18 -13.13 -5.25
CA VAL A 376 10.71 -11.86 -5.80
C VAL A 376 11.78 -10.81 -5.53
N TYR A 377 12.27 -10.16 -6.58
CA TYR A 377 13.32 -9.16 -6.47
C TYR A 377 12.80 -7.94 -5.70
N ASN A 378 13.48 -7.58 -4.60
CA ASN A 378 13.18 -6.34 -3.88
C ASN A 378 13.93 -5.17 -4.55
N PRO A 379 13.25 -4.16 -5.11
CA PRO A 379 13.89 -3.09 -5.85
C PRO A 379 14.77 -2.18 -4.98
N LEU A 380 14.63 -2.21 -3.65
CA LEU A 380 15.56 -1.55 -2.73
C LEU A 380 16.99 -2.08 -2.83
N TRP A 381 17.21 -3.31 -3.31
CA TRP A 381 18.57 -3.86 -3.52
C TRP A 381 19.38 -3.07 -4.56
N LYS A 382 18.72 -2.22 -5.36
CA LYS A 382 19.38 -1.28 -6.27
C LYS A 382 20.05 -0.12 -5.52
N ILE A 383 19.57 0.25 -4.34
CA ILE A 383 20.13 1.32 -3.53
C ILE A 383 21.42 0.83 -2.85
N LYS A 384 22.51 1.58 -3.03
CA LYS A 384 23.81 1.24 -2.45
C LYS A 384 24.16 2.18 -1.30
N GLU A 385 24.69 1.60 -0.23
CA GLU A 385 25.15 2.34 0.95
C GLU A 385 26.13 3.45 0.58
N ALA A 386 27.08 3.15 -0.33
CA ALA A 386 28.07 4.13 -0.78
C ALA A 386 27.42 5.37 -1.42
N ASP A 387 26.38 5.19 -2.22
CA ASP A 387 25.68 6.28 -2.90
C ASP A 387 24.94 7.17 -1.90
N VAL A 388 24.25 6.54 -0.93
CA VAL A 388 23.54 7.26 0.15
C VAL A 388 24.51 8.05 1.03
N ARG A 389 25.65 7.46 1.40
CA ARG A 389 26.68 8.13 2.21
C ARG A 389 27.37 9.26 1.47
N ALA A 390 27.60 9.12 0.15
CA ALA A 390 28.21 10.15 -0.67
C ALA A 390 27.36 11.44 -0.76
N LYS A 391 26.03 11.32 -0.66
CA LYS A 391 25.12 12.47 -0.58
C LYS A 391 25.14 13.18 0.79
N GLY A 392 25.75 12.58 1.81
CA GLY A 392 25.73 13.11 3.18
C GLY A 392 24.38 12.98 3.89
N HIS A 393 23.46 12.17 3.36
CA HIS A 393 22.13 11.97 3.94
C HIS A 393 22.14 11.06 5.17
N MET A 394 23.20 10.26 5.34
CA MET A 394 23.29 9.28 6.42
C MET A 394 24.61 9.44 7.20
N PRO A 395 24.56 9.80 8.49
CA PRO A 395 25.73 9.79 9.36
C PRO A 395 26.41 8.43 9.41
N SER A 396 27.74 8.42 9.61
CA SER A 396 28.54 7.19 9.67
C SER A 396 28.16 6.23 10.80
N TYR A 397 27.48 6.72 11.84
CA TYR A 397 27.04 5.92 12.98
C TYR A 397 25.71 5.19 12.77
N LEU A 398 24.90 5.59 11.77
CA LEU A 398 23.65 4.89 11.48
C LEU A 398 23.99 3.55 10.79
N PRO A 399 23.36 2.43 11.21
CA PRO A 399 23.60 1.12 10.61
C PRO A 399 22.92 1.00 9.25
N TRP A 400 23.58 0.31 8.32
CA TRP A 400 22.98 -0.08 7.04
C TRP A 400 22.43 -1.51 7.14
N ASN A 401 21.13 -1.66 6.93
CA ASN A 401 20.45 -2.95 6.92
C ASN A 401 20.09 -3.34 5.50
N ASN A 402 20.37 -4.59 5.13
CA ASN A 402 19.94 -5.10 3.84
C ASN A 402 18.41 -5.13 3.74
N PRO A 403 17.82 -4.71 2.60
CA PRO A 403 16.39 -4.84 2.38
C PRO A 403 15.91 -6.26 2.55
N LEU A 404 14.78 -6.42 3.26
CA LEU A 404 14.18 -7.72 3.51
C LEU A 404 13.67 -8.34 2.19
N PRO A 405 13.84 -9.65 1.99
CA PRO A 405 13.22 -10.32 0.86
C PRO A 405 11.70 -10.33 1.01
N ILE A 406 10.99 -10.42 -0.12
CA ILE A 406 9.57 -10.77 -0.10
C ILE A 406 9.46 -12.25 0.21
N LEU A 407 8.64 -12.57 1.22
CA LEU A 407 8.48 -13.92 1.72
C LEU A 407 7.18 -14.57 1.23
N PHE A 408 7.27 -15.88 1.02
CA PHE A 408 6.20 -16.82 0.89
C PHE A 408 6.04 -17.56 2.22
N ALA A 409 4.82 -17.99 2.55
CA ALA A 409 4.52 -18.78 3.74
C ALA A 409 5.11 -20.21 3.71
N ASN A 410 5.86 -20.56 2.67
CA ASN A 410 6.57 -21.82 2.54
C ASN A 410 7.74 -21.89 3.54
N GLN A 411 7.76 -22.91 4.40
CA GLN A 411 8.85 -23.16 5.35
C GLN A 411 10.22 -23.39 4.67
N SER A 412 10.22 -23.74 3.38
CA SER A 412 11.42 -23.97 2.58
C SER A 412 12.09 -22.70 2.06
N GLN A 413 11.53 -21.51 2.33
CA GLN A 413 12.19 -20.26 1.96
C GLN A 413 13.27 -19.88 2.98
N GLY A 414 14.48 -19.66 2.49
CA GLY A 414 15.60 -19.20 3.32
C GLY A 414 15.49 -17.73 3.70
N ALA A 415 16.27 -17.32 4.71
CA ALA A 415 16.43 -15.91 5.07
C ALA A 415 17.08 -15.07 3.96
N ASP A 416 17.70 -15.72 2.98
CA ASP A 416 18.25 -15.12 1.76
C ASP A 416 17.17 -14.78 0.71
N GLY A 417 15.90 -15.11 0.97
CA GLY A 417 14.77 -14.82 0.09
C GLY A 417 14.50 -15.86 -0.97
N TRP A 418 15.35 -16.88 -1.12
CA TRP A 418 15.16 -17.92 -2.12
C TRP A 418 14.27 -19.05 -1.60
N LEU A 419 13.21 -19.33 -2.35
CA LEU A 419 12.29 -20.44 -2.14
C LEU A 419 12.76 -21.67 -2.92
N ASP A 420 12.99 -22.79 -2.23
CA ASP A 420 13.30 -24.08 -2.87
C ASP A 420 12.07 -24.63 -3.61
N LEU A 421 12.19 -24.81 -4.94
CA LEU A 421 11.20 -25.44 -5.81
C LEU A 421 11.46 -26.93 -6.01
N GLY A 422 12.70 -27.38 -5.78
CA GLY A 422 13.12 -28.79 -5.86
C GLY A 422 14.46 -28.99 -6.56
N SER A 423 14.87 -30.25 -6.66
CA SER A 423 16.16 -30.65 -7.25
C SER A 423 16.06 -30.86 -8.75
N ILE A 424 17.07 -30.41 -9.50
CA ILE A 424 17.16 -30.53 -10.95
C ILE A 424 18.58 -30.91 -11.39
N THR A 425 18.69 -31.74 -12.43
CA THR A 425 19.97 -32.16 -13.04
C THR A 425 20.11 -31.57 -14.44
N LEU A 426 21.24 -30.93 -14.71
CA LEU A 426 21.62 -30.46 -16.05
C LEU A 426 22.50 -31.50 -16.74
N GLN A 427 22.19 -31.81 -18.00
CA GLN A 427 22.97 -32.69 -18.89
C GLN A 427 23.79 -31.92 -19.92
#